data_AF-A0A2N6AKK7-F1
#
_entry.id   AF-A0A2N6AKK7-F1
#
_cell.length_a   1.000
_cell.length_b   1.000
_cell.length_c   1.000
_cell.angle_alpha   90.00
_cell.angle_beta   90.00
_cell.angle_gamma   90.00
#
_symmetry.space_group_name_H-M   'P 1'
#
loop_
_entity.id
_entity.type
_entity.pdbx_description
1 polymer ?
#
loop_
_entity_poly.entity_id
_entity_poly.type
_entity_poly.pdbx_seq_one_letter_code
_entity_poly.pdbx_strand_id
1 'polypeptide(L)'
;YQGDGDAYSIGIGESVSAAYRNENITVITVNNTNYGMTGGQMSATTMPGQRTTTSPLGRDCTNTGMPIKFPEMIAGSFPDVAYVARGATTTPAYVNKLKGYIMNAFKAQLNNEGYSLVEVLSPCPTNWKMTPLQAIERVNSELVDYYPLGELKTREDK
;
A
#
# COMPACT_ATOMS: atom_id res chain seq x y z
N TYR A 1 11.72 -3.23 -1.61
CA TYR A 1 10.27 -3.37 -1.41
C TYR A 1 10.02 -3.56 0.07
N GLN A 2 8.84 -3.16 0.57
CA GLN A 2 8.48 -3.18 1.99
C GLN A 2 7.05 -3.74 2.14
N GLY A 3 6.67 -4.19 3.35
CA GLY A 3 5.27 -4.50 3.68
C GLY A 3 4.56 -3.27 4.28
N ASP A 4 3.24 -3.29 4.39
CA ASP A 4 2.48 -2.20 5.03
C ASP A 4 2.84 -1.98 6.51
N GLY A 5 3.11 -3.06 7.25
CA GLY A 5 3.58 -2.97 8.63
C GLY A 5 4.96 -2.29 8.74
N ASP A 6 5.84 -2.53 7.77
CA ASP A 6 7.14 -1.88 7.68
C ASP A 6 6.96 -0.42 7.26
N ALA A 7 6.53 -0.16 6.02
CA ALA A 7 6.50 1.19 5.46
C ALA A 7 5.51 2.15 6.16
N TYR A 8 4.36 1.66 6.64
CA TYR A 8 3.25 2.52 7.09
C TYR A 8 2.98 2.44 8.59
N SER A 9 3.74 1.62 9.32
CA SER A 9 3.62 1.55 10.78
C SER A 9 4.97 1.85 11.44
N ILE A 10 5.85 0.86 11.63
CA ILE A 10 7.12 1.09 12.32
C ILE A 10 8.04 2.02 11.52
N GLY A 11 7.99 1.90 10.19
CA GLY A 11 8.83 2.62 9.24
C GLY A 11 8.19 3.85 8.60
N ILE A 12 7.11 4.36 9.21
CA ILE A 12 6.40 5.52 8.69
C ILE A 12 7.29 6.77 8.70
N GLY A 13 8.19 6.89 9.68
CA GLY A 13 9.09 8.04 9.82
C GLY A 13 10.07 8.16 8.65
N GLU A 14 10.77 7.08 8.31
CA GLU A 14 11.68 7.07 7.17
C GLU A 14 10.94 7.11 5.83
N SER A 15 9.78 6.46 5.72
CA SER A 15 8.99 6.47 4.48
C SER A 15 8.50 7.88 4.16
N VAL A 16 7.99 8.61 5.16
CA VAL A 16 7.64 10.02 5.03
C VAL A 16 8.88 10.87 4.76
N SER A 17 9.99 10.62 5.46
CA SER A 17 11.23 11.41 5.29
C SER A 17 11.85 11.25 3.90
N ALA A 18 11.78 10.06 3.31
CA ALA A 18 12.24 9.80 1.95
C ALA A 18 11.39 10.54 0.91
N ALA A 19 10.06 10.50 1.08
CA ALA A 19 9.13 11.24 0.23
C ALA A 19 9.27 12.76 0.38
N TYR A 20 9.35 13.25 1.61
CA TYR A 20 9.51 14.67 1.94
C TYR A 20 10.80 15.27 1.37
N ARG A 21 11.91 14.53 1.45
CA ARG A 21 13.20 14.95 0.84
C ARG A 21 13.29 14.69 -0.65
N ASN A 22 12.21 14.14 -1.25
CA ASN A 22 12.13 13.72 -2.64
C ASN A 22 13.33 12.85 -3.08
N GLU A 23 13.73 11.91 -2.23
CA GLU A 23 14.85 11.02 -2.49
C GLU A 23 14.63 10.26 -3.80
N ASN A 24 15.64 10.21 -4.67
CA ASN A 24 15.52 9.58 -5.99
C ASN A 24 15.53 8.04 -5.91
N ILE A 25 14.46 7.48 -5.36
CA ILE A 25 14.25 6.04 -5.15
C ILE A 25 12.83 5.65 -5.51
N THR A 26 12.67 4.40 -5.97
CA THR A 26 11.37 3.74 -6.10
C THR A 26 11.10 2.85 -4.89
N VAL A 27 9.99 3.12 -4.21
CA VAL A 27 9.45 2.28 -3.14
C VAL A 27 8.26 1.48 -3.67
N ILE A 28 8.31 0.17 -3.45
CA ILE A 28 7.18 -0.73 -3.70
C ILE A 28 6.74 -1.27 -2.35
N THR A 29 5.48 -1.02 -1.97
CA THR A 29 4.91 -1.48 -0.71
C THR A 29 3.81 -2.50 -0.96
N VAL A 30 3.93 -3.68 -0.35
CA VAL A 30 2.90 -4.72 -0.39
C VAL A 30 1.98 -4.54 0.81
N ASN A 31 0.74 -4.15 0.55
CA ASN A 31 -0.27 -3.96 1.59
C ASN A 31 -1.21 -5.17 1.63
N ASN A 32 -1.08 -5.95 2.70
CA ASN A 32 -1.95 -7.08 3.00
C ASN A 32 -2.74 -6.88 4.31
N THR A 33 -2.79 -5.63 4.78
CA THR A 33 -3.57 -5.18 5.94
C THR A 33 -3.21 -5.87 7.25
N ASN A 34 -2.00 -6.40 7.39
CA ASN A 34 -1.45 -6.95 8.64
C ASN A 34 0.08 -7.06 8.59
N TYR A 35 0.69 -7.37 9.73
CA TYR A 35 2.08 -7.83 9.75
C TYR A 35 2.16 -9.31 9.34
N GLY A 36 2.26 -9.54 8.03
CA GLY A 36 2.17 -10.87 7.43
C GLY A 36 3.16 -11.90 7.99
N MET A 37 4.43 -11.52 8.10
CA MET A 37 5.52 -12.45 8.45
C MET A 37 5.58 -12.82 9.93
N THR A 38 4.97 -12.02 10.81
CA THR A 38 5.00 -12.23 12.26
C THR A 38 3.75 -12.92 12.79
N GLY A 39 2.93 -13.49 11.89
CA GLY A 39 1.71 -14.21 12.25
C GLY A 39 0.43 -13.36 12.18
N GLY A 40 0.44 -12.25 11.45
CA GLY A 40 -0.75 -11.47 11.15
C GLY A 40 -1.21 -10.59 12.31
N GLN A 41 -0.31 -9.82 12.92
CA GLN A 41 -0.64 -8.75 13.86
C GLN A 41 -1.30 -7.56 13.15
N MET A 42 -2.03 -6.74 13.90
CA MET A 42 -2.60 -5.49 13.41
C MET A 42 -1.51 -4.53 12.92
N SER A 43 -1.67 -4.01 11.71
CA SER A 43 -0.88 -2.92 11.11
C SER A 43 -1.72 -1.66 10.97
N ALA A 44 -1.09 -0.54 10.60
CA ALA A 44 -1.79 0.72 10.37
C ALA A 44 -2.85 0.63 9.25
N THR A 45 -2.74 -0.32 8.33
CA THR A 45 -3.68 -0.56 7.22
C THR A 45 -4.71 -1.67 7.49
N THR A 46 -4.67 -2.31 8.67
CA THR A 46 -5.70 -3.29 9.07
C THR A 46 -7.10 -2.67 9.03
N MET A 47 -8.06 -3.32 8.36
CA MET A 47 -9.41 -2.77 8.16
C MET A 47 -10.26 -2.75 9.44
N PRO A 48 -11.29 -1.87 9.53
CA PRO A 48 -12.22 -1.86 10.66
C PRO A 48 -12.85 -3.25 10.88
N GLY A 49 -12.90 -3.71 12.12
CA GLY A 49 -13.45 -5.04 12.45
C GLY A 49 -12.59 -6.23 12.02
N GLN A 50 -11.51 -6.04 11.26
CA GLN A 50 -10.61 -7.13 10.87
C GLN A 50 -9.94 -7.74 12.12
N ARG A 51 -10.13 -9.04 12.31
CA ARG A 51 -9.47 -9.80 13.37
C ARG A 51 -8.02 -10.06 13.01
N THR A 52 -7.13 -9.84 13.97
CA THR A 52 -5.70 -10.12 13.88
C THR A 52 -5.24 -10.82 15.16
N THR A 53 -4.00 -11.28 15.23
CA THR A 53 -3.47 -11.89 16.46
C THR A 53 -3.43 -10.92 17.64
N THR A 54 -3.23 -9.63 17.39
CA THR A 54 -3.23 -8.56 18.42
C THR A 54 -4.55 -7.82 18.54
N SER A 55 -5.52 -8.07 17.66
CA SER A 55 -6.92 -7.59 17.75
C SER A 55 -7.91 -8.75 17.58
N PRO A 56 -8.00 -9.68 18.56
CA PRO A 56 -8.79 -10.91 18.41
C PRO A 56 -10.31 -10.65 18.27
N LEU A 57 -10.79 -9.51 18.78
CA LEU A 57 -12.18 -9.07 18.66
C LEU A 57 -12.44 -8.22 17.40
N GLY A 58 -11.41 -7.98 16.58
CA GLY A 58 -11.45 -7.06 15.45
C GLY A 58 -10.80 -5.71 15.79
N ARG A 59 -10.33 -4.98 14.76
CA ARG A 59 -9.82 -3.61 14.94
C ARG A 59 -10.96 -2.67 15.33
N ASP A 60 -10.83 -2.04 16.49
CA ASP A 60 -11.67 -0.93 16.92
C ASP A 60 -11.03 0.41 16.51
N CYS A 61 -11.66 1.09 15.54
CA CYS A 61 -11.15 2.36 15.00
C CYS A 61 -11.41 3.55 15.93
N THR A 62 -12.24 3.41 16.96
CA THR A 62 -12.40 4.47 17.98
C THR A 62 -11.14 4.61 18.84
N ASN A 63 -10.40 3.51 19.02
CA ASN A 63 -9.17 3.47 19.80
C ASN A 63 -7.90 3.58 18.94
N THR A 64 -7.96 3.11 17.69
CA THR A 64 -6.78 2.97 16.82
C THR A 64 -6.77 3.96 15.64
N GLY A 65 -7.84 4.72 15.46
CA GLY A 65 -8.06 5.52 14.25
C GLY A 65 -8.41 4.66 13.04
N MET A 66 -8.79 5.33 11.94
CA MET A 66 -9.07 4.68 10.67
C MET A 66 -7.79 4.18 9.99
N PRO A 67 -7.87 3.14 9.14
CA PRO A 67 -6.71 2.63 8.42
C PRO A 67 -6.04 3.72 7.57
N ILE A 68 -4.72 3.84 7.65
CA ILE A 68 -3.97 4.90 6.94
C ILE A 68 -4.03 4.70 5.42
N LYS A 69 -4.21 5.80 4.69
CA LYS A 69 -4.15 5.88 3.23
C LYS A 69 -2.83 6.55 2.82
N PHE A 70 -1.73 5.82 3.00
CA PHE A 70 -0.38 6.40 2.90
C PHE A 70 -0.08 6.96 1.50
N PRO A 71 -0.36 6.24 0.39
CA PRO A 71 -0.14 6.81 -0.94
C PRO A 71 -0.90 8.13 -1.19
N GLU A 72 -2.15 8.25 -0.75
CA GLU A 72 -2.93 9.48 -0.85
C GLU A 72 -2.30 10.60 -0.01
N MET A 73 -1.84 10.29 1.20
CA MET A 73 -1.12 11.25 2.05
C MET A 73 0.14 11.77 1.36
N ILE A 74 0.96 10.89 0.77
CA ILE A 74 2.17 11.28 0.04
C ILE A 74 1.83 12.12 -1.19
N ALA A 75 0.90 11.66 -2.02
CA ALA A 75 0.50 12.34 -3.25
C ALA A 75 -0.06 13.74 -2.99
N GLY A 76 -0.85 13.90 -1.92
CA GLY A 76 -1.49 15.17 -1.56
C GLY A 76 -0.61 16.13 -0.74
N SER A 77 0.39 15.62 0.00
CA SER A 77 1.19 16.47 0.91
C SER A 77 2.54 16.87 0.36
N PHE A 78 3.11 16.10 -0.58
CA PHE A 78 4.47 16.33 -1.08
C PHE A 78 4.46 16.61 -2.60
N PRO A 79 4.47 17.91 -2.99
CA PRO A 79 4.34 18.31 -4.39
C PRO A 79 5.54 17.92 -5.25
N ASP A 80 6.71 17.65 -4.67
CA ASP A 80 7.91 17.28 -5.44
C ASP A 80 8.03 15.78 -5.74
N VAL A 81 7.25 14.92 -5.07
CA VAL A 81 7.23 13.47 -5.32
C VAL A 81 6.91 13.20 -6.79
N ALA A 82 7.72 12.40 -7.47
CA ALA A 82 7.61 12.19 -8.91
C ALA A 82 6.40 11.37 -9.33
N TYR A 83 6.05 10.32 -8.57
CA TYR A 83 5.02 9.38 -8.98
C TYR A 83 4.42 8.60 -7.81
N VAL A 84 3.10 8.45 -7.78
CA VAL A 84 2.41 7.63 -6.79
C VAL A 84 1.27 6.86 -7.45
N ALA A 85 1.23 5.55 -7.25
CA ALA A 85 0.15 4.70 -7.74
C ALA A 85 -0.19 3.55 -6.79
N ARG A 86 -1.38 2.98 -6.96
CA ARG A 86 -1.84 1.76 -6.30
C ARG A 86 -2.35 0.75 -7.31
N GLY A 87 -1.91 -0.49 -7.18
CA GLY A 87 -2.41 -1.63 -7.96
C GLY A 87 -2.79 -2.82 -7.07
N ALA A 88 -3.30 -3.88 -7.70
CA ALA A 88 -3.67 -5.13 -7.05
C ALA A 88 -3.20 -6.34 -7.87
N THR A 89 -3.06 -7.49 -7.22
CA THR A 89 -2.59 -8.75 -7.86
C THR A 89 -3.70 -9.79 -8.06
N THR A 90 -4.97 -9.40 -7.91
CA THR A 90 -6.11 -10.33 -7.84
C THR A 90 -6.72 -10.74 -9.17
N THR A 91 -6.45 -10.01 -10.26
CA THR A 91 -6.94 -10.35 -11.61
C THR A 91 -5.85 -10.12 -12.66
N PRO A 92 -5.89 -10.81 -13.81
CA PRO A 92 -4.95 -10.54 -14.90
C PRO A 92 -4.97 -9.08 -15.38
N ALA A 93 -6.14 -8.44 -15.38
CA ALA A 93 -6.29 -7.04 -15.74
C ALA A 93 -5.57 -6.11 -14.73
N TYR A 94 -5.70 -6.38 -13.43
CA TYR A 94 -5.01 -5.60 -12.40
C TYR A 94 -3.51 -5.82 -12.41
N VAL A 95 -3.05 -7.06 -12.64
CA VAL A 95 -1.62 -7.36 -12.80
C VAL A 95 -1.02 -6.61 -14.00
N ASN A 96 -1.73 -6.56 -15.13
CA ASN A 96 -1.28 -5.81 -16.31
C ASN A 96 -1.19 -4.30 -16.03
N LYS A 97 -2.17 -3.71 -15.32
CA LYS A 97 -2.10 -2.31 -14.90
C LYS A 97 -0.95 -2.05 -13.94
N LEU A 98 -0.78 -2.92 -12.93
CA LEU A 98 0.28 -2.83 -11.93
C LEU A 98 1.68 -2.86 -12.58
N LYS A 99 1.88 -3.69 -13.61
CA LYS A 99 3.11 -3.69 -14.40
C LYS A 99 3.43 -2.29 -14.97
N GLY A 100 2.43 -1.60 -15.49
CA GLY A 100 2.55 -0.23 -15.98
C GLY A 100 2.96 0.74 -14.86
N TYR A 101 2.33 0.63 -13.69
CA TYR A 101 2.65 1.49 -12.54
C TYR A 101 4.07 1.30 -12.04
N ILE A 102 4.52 0.05 -11.90
CA ILE A 102 5.90 -0.26 -11.50
C ILE A 102 6.90 0.27 -12.54
N MET A 103 6.60 0.12 -13.83
CA MET A 103 7.43 0.65 -14.90
C MET A 103 7.56 2.18 -14.83
N ASN A 104 6.45 2.89 -14.61
CA ASN A 104 6.47 4.35 -14.45
C ASN A 104 7.31 4.77 -13.24
N ALA A 105 7.16 4.10 -12.09
CA ALA A 105 7.95 4.40 -10.91
C ALA A 105 9.47 4.22 -11.17
N PHE A 106 9.87 3.13 -11.80
CA PHE A 106 11.29 2.95 -12.16
C PHE A 106 11.80 3.96 -13.17
N LYS A 107 10.97 4.36 -14.15
CA LYS A 107 11.33 5.44 -15.07
C LYS A 107 11.58 6.75 -14.33
N ALA A 108 10.74 7.08 -13.34
CA ALA A 108 10.94 8.27 -12.52
C ALA A 108 12.30 8.25 -11.80
N GLN A 109 12.65 7.10 -11.21
CA GLN A 109 13.95 6.93 -10.57
C GLN A 109 15.12 7.05 -11.57
N LEU A 110 15.04 6.36 -12.71
CA LEU A 110 16.10 6.36 -13.74
C LEU A 110 16.31 7.75 -14.37
N ASN A 111 15.26 8.54 -14.46
CA ASN A 111 15.28 9.90 -15.00
C ASN A 111 15.66 10.96 -13.95
N ASN A 112 15.93 10.57 -12.69
CA ASN A 112 16.16 11.49 -11.57
C ASN A 112 15.00 12.46 -11.32
N GLU A 113 13.76 11.99 -11.49
CA GLU A 113 12.56 12.79 -11.24
C GLU A 113 12.25 12.90 -9.73
N GLY A 114 12.75 11.97 -8.91
CA GLY A 114 12.61 11.99 -7.46
C GLY A 114 11.93 10.72 -6.91
N TYR A 115 11.31 10.87 -5.75
CA TYR A 115 10.67 9.78 -5.03
C TYR A 115 9.48 9.22 -5.81
N SER A 116 9.37 7.89 -5.87
CA SER A 116 8.23 7.22 -6.46
C SER A 116 7.72 6.08 -5.58
N LEU A 117 6.40 5.94 -5.48
CA LEU A 117 5.74 4.94 -4.65
C LEU A 117 4.71 4.14 -5.44
N VAL A 118 4.77 2.81 -5.33
CA VAL A 118 3.72 1.91 -5.81
C VAL A 118 3.24 1.02 -4.66
N GLU A 119 2.00 1.21 -4.24
CA GLU A 119 1.34 0.31 -3.30
C GLU A 119 0.68 -0.86 -4.05
N VAL A 120 0.86 -2.07 -3.55
CA VAL A 120 0.32 -3.31 -4.10
C VAL A 120 -0.62 -3.94 -3.08
N LEU A 121 -1.93 -3.86 -3.32
CA LEU A 121 -2.90 -4.62 -2.55
C LEU A 121 -2.72 -6.12 -2.85
N SER A 122 -2.46 -6.90 -1.80
CA SER A 122 -2.12 -8.31 -1.93
C SER A 122 -2.94 -9.18 -0.97
N PRO A 123 -3.53 -10.30 -1.46
CA PRO A 123 -4.27 -11.21 -0.60
C PRO A 123 -3.34 -11.93 0.39
N CYS A 124 -3.81 -12.14 1.63
CA CYS A 124 -3.08 -12.91 2.65
C CYS A 124 -3.98 -14.01 3.26
N PRO A 125 -4.28 -15.09 2.51
CA PRO A 125 -5.24 -16.11 2.93
C PRO A 125 -4.90 -16.74 4.29
N THR A 126 -3.61 -16.99 4.55
CA THR A 126 -3.13 -17.60 5.80
C THR A 126 -3.52 -16.79 7.03
N ASN A 127 -3.18 -15.49 7.07
CA ASN A 127 -3.43 -14.66 8.25
C ASN A 127 -4.87 -14.15 8.34
N TRP A 128 -5.54 -14.01 7.20
CA TRP A 128 -6.98 -13.69 7.18
C TRP A 128 -7.86 -14.90 7.51
N LYS A 129 -7.29 -16.11 7.57
CA LYS A 129 -8.01 -17.38 7.79
C LYS A 129 -9.09 -17.61 6.72
N MET A 130 -8.73 -17.31 5.48
CA MET A 130 -9.60 -17.40 4.30
C MET A 130 -8.99 -18.35 3.28
N THR A 131 -9.83 -18.95 2.45
CA THR A 131 -9.33 -19.62 1.23
C THR A 131 -8.71 -18.59 0.28
N PRO A 132 -7.81 -18.99 -0.63
CA PRO A 132 -7.24 -18.08 -1.63
C PRO A 132 -8.30 -17.32 -2.45
N LEU A 133 -9.39 -17.99 -2.84
CA LEU A 133 -10.48 -17.36 -3.61
C LEU A 133 -11.25 -16.32 -2.78
N GLN A 134 -11.54 -16.62 -1.51
CA GLN A 134 -12.15 -15.64 -0.60
C GLN A 134 -11.25 -14.44 -0.34
N ALA A 135 -9.93 -14.65 -0.22
CA ALA A 135 -8.97 -13.57 -0.05
C ALA A 135 -8.89 -12.67 -1.29
N ILE A 136 -8.93 -13.26 -2.49
CA ILE A 136 -9.04 -12.51 -3.76
C ILE A 136 -10.31 -11.66 -3.78
N GLU A 137 -11.45 -12.26 -3.44
CA GLU A 137 -12.74 -11.56 -3.41
C GLU A 137 -12.75 -10.41 -2.42
N ARG A 138 -12.17 -10.62 -1.24
CA ARG A 138 -12.02 -9.59 -0.21
C ARG A 138 -11.23 -8.38 -0.71
N VAL A 139 -10.13 -8.61 -1.43
CA VAL A 139 -9.39 -7.48 -2.01
C VAL A 139 -10.29 -6.72 -2.98
N ASN A 140 -11.00 -7.41 -3.87
CA ASN A 140 -11.81 -6.79 -4.93
C ASN A 140 -13.04 -6.04 -4.41
N SER A 141 -13.66 -6.50 -3.33
CA SER A 141 -14.94 -5.98 -2.82
C SER A 141 -14.83 -5.12 -1.56
N GLU A 142 -13.78 -5.28 -0.76
CA GLU A 142 -13.59 -4.53 0.49
C GLU A 142 -12.39 -3.60 0.39
N LEU A 143 -11.22 -4.14 -0.01
CA LEU A 143 -9.99 -3.35 0.02
C LEU A 143 -9.93 -2.33 -1.10
N VAL A 144 -10.34 -2.67 -2.33
CA VAL A 144 -10.34 -1.72 -3.46
C VAL A 144 -11.29 -0.56 -3.21
N ASP A 145 -12.41 -0.78 -2.52
CA ASP A 145 -13.35 0.28 -2.17
C ASP A 145 -12.75 1.28 -1.18
N TYR A 146 -12.00 0.80 -0.19
CA TYR A 146 -11.33 1.67 0.79
C TYR A 146 -10.01 2.26 0.27
N TYR A 147 -9.24 1.46 -0.48
CA TYR A 147 -7.94 1.73 -1.07
C TYR A 147 -8.07 1.74 -2.61
N PRO A 148 -8.60 2.83 -3.20
CA PRO A 148 -8.88 2.88 -4.63
C PRO A 148 -7.61 2.67 -5.46
N LEU A 149 -7.74 1.84 -6.50
CA LEU A 149 -6.67 1.58 -7.46
C LEU A 149 -6.52 2.74 -8.43
N GLY A 150 -5.30 2.94 -8.95
CA GLY A 150 -5.02 3.94 -9.98
C GLY A 150 -3.74 4.72 -9.71
N GLU A 151 -3.51 5.70 -10.58
CA GLU A 151 -2.46 6.71 -10.38
C GLU A 151 -3.01 7.82 -9.48
N LEU A 152 -2.37 8.02 -8.33
CA LEU A 152 -2.71 9.07 -7.37
C LEU A 152 -1.91 10.34 -7.65
N LYS A 153 -0.73 10.18 -8.25
CA LYS A 153 0.09 11.25 -8.80
C LYS A 153 0.81 10.75 -10.04
N THR A 154 0.57 11.41 -11.17
CA THR A 154 1.19 11.09 -12.45
C THR A 154 2.58 11.73 -12.55
N ARG A 155 3.46 11.12 -13.36
CA ARG A 155 4.74 11.73 -13.72
C ARG A 155 4.48 12.97 -14.58
N GLU A 156 5.26 14.01 -14.36
CA GLU A 156 5.37 15.11 -15.30
C GLU A 156 6.44 14.72 -16.32
N ASP A 157 6.09 14.67 -17.61
CA ASP A 157 7.08 14.45 -18.65
C ASP A 157 8.05 15.66 -18.64
N LYS A 158 9.28 15.43 -18.17
CA LYS A 158 10.39 16.39 -18.23
C LYS A 158 11.35 16.02 -19.36
#